data_AF-A0A1C5R8U2-F1
#
_entry.id   AF-A0A1C5R8U2-F1
#
_cell.length_a   1.000
_cell.length_b   1.000
_cell.length_c   1.000
_cell.angle_alpha   90.00
_cell.angle_beta   90.00
_cell.angle_gamma   90.00
#
_symmetry.space_group_name_H-M   'P 1'
#
loop_
_entity.id
_entity.type
_entity.pdbx_description
1 polymer ?
#
loop_
_entity_poly.entity_id
_entity_poly.type
_entity_poly.pdbx_seq_one_letter_code
_entity_poly.pdbx_strand_id
1 'polypeptide(L)'
;MVYLAIVSLIAGVLCAQFIFTPEISDLLIRLSDLVLYVLMISVGISVGMNKVVLRKLKEYNLTVLLIPVGIIIGSAAGGGLAALVLQMPLSTCVPIVSGLGWYSLSGVLVGDLIGAEAGTIAFLSNLLREILSFLLIPFIVRHFGPYTAIAPAGATSEDTTLPMMIKYTSEDVVVISVMNGVICSACVPFLINLSYQLFR
;
A
#
# COMPACT_ATOMS: atom_id res chain seq x y z
N MET A 1 -6.76 -5.72 14.00
CA MET A 1 -6.83 -5.05 12.68
C MET A 1 -7.03 -6.04 11.56
N VAL A 2 -6.08 -6.95 11.26
CA VAL A 2 -6.22 -7.92 10.15
C VAL A 2 -7.52 -8.75 10.20
N TYR A 3 -7.87 -9.33 11.37
CA TYR A 3 -9.11 -10.09 11.50
C TYR A 3 -10.37 -9.25 11.24
N LEU A 4 -10.38 -7.99 11.70
CA LEU A 4 -11.51 -7.09 11.47
C LEU A 4 -11.64 -6.76 9.99
N ALA A 5 -10.53 -6.54 9.27
CA ALA A 5 -10.52 -6.29 7.84
C ALA A 5 -11.05 -7.48 7.03
N ILE A 6 -10.66 -8.71 7.41
CA ILE A 6 -11.17 -9.93 6.76
C ILE A 6 -12.66 -10.11 7.03
N VAL A 7 -13.09 -9.94 8.28
CA VAL A 7 -14.51 -10.06 8.64
C VAL A 7 -15.34 -8.99 7.93
N SER A 8 -14.87 -7.75 7.85
CA SER A 8 -15.58 -6.68 7.14
C SER A 8 -15.66 -6.93 5.65
N LEU A 9 -14.60 -7.49 5.04
CA LEU A 9 -14.61 -7.89 3.63
C LEU A 9 -15.65 -8.97 3.36
N ILE A 10 -15.64 -10.06 4.15
CA ILE A 10 -16.59 -11.16 4.00
C ILE A 10 -18.02 -10.65 4.19
N ALA A 11 -18.26 -9.86 5.23
CA ALA A 11 -19.57 -9.27 5.48
C ALA A 11 -20.02 -8.37 4.33
N GLY A 12 -19.13 -7.52 3.80
CA GLY A 12 -19.42 -6.66 2.65
C GLY A 12 -19.83 -7.44 1.41
N VAL A 13 -19.09 -8.51 1.07
CA VAL A 13 -19.41 -9.39 -0.07
C VAL A 13 -20.78 -10.06 0.12
N LEU A 14 -21.06 -10.60 1.31
CA LEU A 14 -22.35 -11.24 1.61
C LEU A 14 -23.51 -10.24 1.55
N CYS A 15 -23.33 -9.03 2.11
CA CYS A 15 -24.34 -7.99 2.02
C CYS A 15 -24.62 -7.57 0.57
N ALA A 16 -23.57 -7.39 -0.23
CA ALA A 16 -23.70 -7.04 -1.64
C ALA A 16 -24.42 -8.13 -2.47
N GLN A 17 -24.21 -9.41 -2.17
CA GLN A 17 -24.84 -10.51 -2.90
C GLN A 17 -26.27 -10.82 -2.46
N PHE A 18 -26.58 -10.71 -1.16
CA PHE A 18 -27.83 -11.23 -0.61
C PHE A 18 -28.79 -10.15 -0.10
N ILE A 19 -28.31 -8.94 0.21
CA ILE A 19 -29.09 -7.94 0.96
C ILE A 19 -29.32 -6.67 0.14
N PHE A 20 -28.29 -6.16 -0.55
CA PHE A 20 -28.36 -4.85 -1.18
C PHE A 20 -28.92 -4.91 -2.60
N THR A 21 -29.82 -3.96 -2.90
CA THR A 21 -30.32 -3.73 -4.26
C THR A 21 -29.30 -2.94 -5.09
N PRO A 22 -29.39 -2.96 -6.43
CA PRO A 22 -28.49 -2.20 -7.29
C PRO A 22 -28.43 -0.70 -6.97
N GLU A 23 -29.55 -0.07 -6.57
CA GLU A 23 -29.53 1.37 -6.22
C GLU A 23 -28.71 1.66 -4.97
N ILE A 24 -28.75 0.77 -3.97
CA ILE A 24 -27.97 0.92 -2.74
C ILE A 24 -26.48 0.70 -3.04
N SER A 25 -26.16 -0.27 -3.90
CA SER A 25 -24.78 -0.52 -4.33
C SER A 25 -24.19 0.68 -5.06
N ASP A 26 -24.93 1.30 -5.97
CA ASP A 26 -24.49 2.52 -6.69
C ASP A 26 -24.26 3.70 -5.74
N LEU A 27 -25.13 3.85 -4.73
CA LEU A 27 -24.93 4.87 -3.69
C LEU A 27 -23.65 4.62 -2.88
N LEU A 28 -23.38 3.39 -2.48
CA LEU A 28 -22.19 3.02 -1.72
C LEU A 28 -20.90 3.25 -2.54
N ILE A 29 -20.93 2.99 -3.84
CA ILE A 29 -19.81 3.30 -4.74
C ILE A 29 -19.52 4.81 -4.72
N ARG A 30 -20.53 5.66 -4.91
CA ARG A 30 -20.34 7.13 -4.86
C ARG A 30 -19.84 7.64 -3.51
N LEU A 31 -20.28 7.01 -2.41
CA LEU A 31 -19.79 7.36 -1.07
C LEU A 31 -18.33 6.95 -0.87
N SER A 32 -17.86 5.92 -1.58
CA SER A 32 -16.46 5.46 -1.50
C SER A 32 -15.48 6.53 -2.01
N ASP A 33 -15.84 7.28 -3.06
CA ASP A 33 -15.03 8.41 -3.56
C ASP A 33 -14.89 9.51 -2.50
N LEU A 34 -15.99 9.84 -1.81
CA LEU A 34 -15.97 10.85 -0.75
C LEU A 34 -15.08 10.40 0.40
N VAL A 35 -15.20 9.12 0.80
CA VAL A 35 -14.31 8.51 1.80
C VAL A 35 -12.85 8.57 1.33
N LEU A 36 -12.59 8.33 0.04
CA LEU A 36 -11.25 8.44 -0.53
C LEU A 36 -10.68 9.86 -0.40
N TYR A 37 -11.47 10.89 -0.71
CA TYR A 37 -11.03 12.27 -0.55
C TYR A 37 -10.74 12.63 0.91
N VAL A 38 -11.57 12.17 1.85
CA VAL A 38 -11.32 12.36 3.28
C VAL A 38 -10.03 11.66 3.69
N LEU A 39 -9.81 10.41 3.25
CA LEU A 39 -8.58 9.67 3.51
C LEU A 39 -7.35 10.40 2.96
N MET A 40 -7.42 10.95 1.75
CA MET A 40 -6.33 11.71 1.14
C MET A 40 -5.98 12.97 1.94
N ILE A 41 -6.99 13.69 2.45
CA ILE A 41 -6.78 14.82 3.36
C ILE A 41 -6.14 14.35 4.67
N SER A 42 -6.64 13.27 5.27
CA SER A 42 -6.09 12.70 6.50
C SER A 42 -4.62 12.31 6.35
N VAL A 43 -4.24 11.72 5.22
CA VAL A 43 -2.82 11.43 4.92
C VAL A 43 -2.00 12.69 4.78
N GLY A 44 -2.50 13.72 4.08
CA GLY A 44 -1.84 15.02 4.00
C GLY A 44 -1.58 15.64 5.39
N ILE A 45 -2.56 15.54 6.30
CA ILE A 45 -2.43 16.00 7.69
C ILE A 45 -1.40 15.14 8.46
N SER A 46 -1.49 13.81 8.36
CA SER A 46 -0.57 12.88 9.03
C SER A 46 0.89 13.14 8.66
N VAL A 47 1.17 13.24 7.35
CA VAL A 47 2.49 13.56 6.80
C VAL A 47 2.95 14.93 7.32
N GLY A 48 2.08 15.95 7.28
CA GLY A 48 2.42 17.32 7.71
C GLY A 48 2.65 17.46 9.22
N MET A 49 1.96 16.66 10.05
CA MET A 49 2.13 16.67 11.50
C MET A 49 3.40 15.95 11.96
N ASN A 50 3.98 15.08 11.13
CA ASN A 50 5.14 14.28 11.49
C ASN A 50 6.45 15.09 11.36
N LYS A 51 6.64 16.05 12.27
CA LYS A 51 7.82 16.93 12.34
C LYS A 51 9.13 16.16 12.48
N VAL A 52 9.10 14.94 13.03
CA VAL A 52 10.27 14.06 13.14
C VAL A 52 10.71 13.62 11.76
N VAL A 53 9.79 13.20 10.89
CA VAL A 53 10.09 12.85 9.50
C VAL A 53 10.66 14.04 8.75
N LEU A 54 10.03 15.22 8.84
CA LEU A 54 10.51 16.44 8.17
C LEU A 54 11.90 16.89 8.64
N ARG A 55 12.17 16.82 9.95
CA ARG A 55 13.48 17.15 10.52
C ARG A 55 14.52 16.11 10.15
N LYS A 56 14.20 14.82 10.23
CA LYS A 56 15.11 13.72 9.92
C LYS A 56 15.42 13.61 8.43
N LEU A 57 14.49 13.93 7.53
CA LEU A 57 14.77 14.10 6.10
C LEU A 57 15.81 15.20 5.83
N LYS A 58 15.87 16.21 6.69
CA LYS A 58 16.85 17.32 6.59
C LYS A 58 18.20 16.98 7.25
N GLU A 59 18.20 16.11 8.25
CA GLU A 59 19.39 15.68 9.01
C GLU A 59 20.09 14.44 8.41
N TYR A 60 19.33 13.53 7.79
CA TYR A 60 19.88 12.34 7.14
C TYR A 60 20.27 12.65 5.70
N ASN A 61 21.37 12.04 5.25
CA ASN A 61 21.79 12.11 3.85
C ASN A 61 20.71 11.51 2.93
N LEU A 62 20.65 11.99 1.68
CA LEU A 62 19.77 11.50 0.59
C LEU A 62 19.79 9.97 0.44
N THR A 63 20.83 9.30 0.94
CA THR A 63 20.95 7.83 1.05
C THR A 63 19.73 7.16 1.70
N VAL A 64 19.04 7.81 2.65
CA VAL A 64 17.83 7.24 3.28
C VAL A 64 16.68 7.06 2.27
N LEU A 65 16.63 7.87 1.21
CA LEU A 65 15.64 7.72 0.14
C LEU A 65 15.87 6.48 -0.73
N LEU A 66 17.04 5.84 -0.65
CA LEU A 66 17.32 4.62 -1.43
C LEU A 66 16.38 3.48 -1.04
N ILE A 67 15.91 3.43 0.20
CA ILE A 67 14.97 2.38 0.66
C ILE A 67 13.61 2.54 -0.02
N PRO A 68 12.87 3.66 0.13
CA PRO A 68 11.57 3.80 -0.53
C PRO A 68 11.69 3.74 -2.06
N VAL A 69 12.73 4.33 -2.65
CA VAL A 69 12.97 4.24 -4.10
C VAL A 69 13.19 2.79 -4.54
N GLY A 70 14.02 2.03 -3.81
CA GLY A 70 14.26 0.62 -4.09
C GLY A 70 12.99 -0.22 -3.98
N ILE A 71 12.13 0.07 -3.00
CA ILE A 71 10.83 -0.60 -2.82
C ILE A 71 9.89 -0.29 -3.99
N ILE A 72 9.82 0.97 -4.43
CA ILE A 72 8.98 1.39 -5.55
C ILE A 72 9.44 0.70 -6.83
N ILE A 73 10.73 0.78 -7.15
CA ILE A 73 11.31 0.14 -8.35
C ILE A 73 11.13 -1.37 -8.29
N GLY A 74 11.42 -2.00 -7.14
CA GLY A 74 11.26 -3.44 -6.94
C GLY A 74 9.80 -3.89 -7.07
N SER A 75 8.85 -3.12 -6.53
CA SER A 75 7.42 -3.42 -6.65
C SER A 75 6.96 -3.27 -8.11
N ALA A 76 7.35 -2.20 -8.80
CA ALA A 76 7.02 -1.99 -10.21
C ALA A 76 7.62 -3.07 -11.13
N ALA A 77 8.88 -3.46 -10.88
CA ALA A 77 9.53 -4.57 -11.58
C ALA A 77 8.81 -5.89 -11.31
N GLY A 78 8.40 -6.15 -10.07
CA GLY A 78 7.55 -7.29 -9.71
C GLY A 78 6.21 -7.30 -10.47
N GLY A 79 5.58 -6.13 -10.62
CA GLY A 79 4.38 -5.97 -11.46
C GLY A 79 4.64 -6.24 -12.93
N GLY A 80 5.80 -5.80 -13.46
CA GLY A 80 6.21 -6.10 -14.82
C GLY A 80 6.44 -7.59 -15.06
N LEU A 81 7.07 -8.29 -14.11
CA LEU A 81 7.23 -9.75 -14.16
C LEU A 81 5.87 -10.45 -14.05
N ALA A 82 4.98 -9.99 -13.17
CA ALA A 82 3.63 -10.53 -13.05
C ALA A 82 2.83 -10.35 -14.36
N ALA A 83 2.98 -9.21 -15.05
CA ALA A 83 2.38 -8.96 -16.36
C ALA A 83 2.82 -10.01 -17.40
N LEU A 84 4.12 -10.34 -17.43
CA LEU A 84 4.66 -11.36 -18.34
C LEU A 84 4.14 -12.77 -18.00
N VAL A 85 4.11 -13.14 -16.73
CA VAL A 85 3.69 -14.47 -16.27
C VAL A 85 2.18 -14.68 -16.46
N LEU A 86 1.38 -13.66 -16.14
CA LEU A 86 -0.08 -13.71 -16.22
C LEU A 86 -0.62 -13.31 -17.61
N GLN A 87 0.25 -12.90 -18.54
CA GLN A 87 -0.11 -12.39 -19.86
C GLN A 87 -1.11 -11.22 -19.79
N MET A 88 -0.95 -10.36 -18.79
CA MET A 88 -1.79 -9.18 -18.56
C MET A 88 -1.07 -7.90 -19.03
N PRO A 89 -1.81 -6.86 -19.43
CA PRO A 89 -1.20 -5.58 -19.80
C PRO A 89 -0.40 -4.96 -18.65
N LEU A 90 0.74 -4.34 -18.97
CA LEU A 90 1.52 -3.55 -18.00
C LEU A 90 0.70 -2.40 -17.41
N SER A 91 -0.20 -1.82 -18.21
CA SER A 91 -1.17 -0.81 -17.77
C SER A 91 -2.16 -1.33 -16.73
N THR A 92 -2.28 -2.65 -16.53
CA THR A 92 -3.09 -3.22 -15.44
C THR A 92 -2.23 -3.66 -14.27
N CYS A 93 -1.15 -4.41 -14.52
CA CYS A 93 -0.36 -5.00 -13.44
C CYS A 93 0.48 -4.01 -12.65
N VAL A 94 1.10 -3.02 -13.30
CA VAL A 94 1.99 -2.07 -12.61
C VAL A 94 1.18 -1.14 -11.67
N PRO A 95 0.00 -0.61 -12.06
CA PRO A 95 -0.85 0.12 -11.13
C PRO A 95 -1.30 -0.71 -9.92
N ILE A 96 -1.66 -1.98 -10.12
CA ILE A 96 -2.08 -2.89 -9.04
C ILE A 96 -1.00 -3.01 -7.94
N VAL A 97 0.26 -3.20 -8.33
CA VAL A 97 1.37 -3.37 -7.37
C VAL A 97 1.92 -2.04 -6.82
N SER A 98 1.58 -0.92 -7.46
CA SER A 98 1.98 0.43 -7.04
C SER A 98 1.24 0.92 -5.79
N GLY A 99 0.33 0.11 -5.26
CA GLY A 99 -0.33 0.32 -3.98
C GLY A 99 0.58 0.20 -2.75
N LEU A 100 1.74 -0.44 -2.90
CA LEU A 100 2.77 -0.57 -1.85
C LEU A 100 2.29 -1.09 -0.49
N GLY A 101 1.19 -1.85 -0.45
CA GLY A 101 0.57 -2.37 0.77
C GLY A 101 -0.66 -1.59 1.24
N TRP A 102 -0.91 -0.38 0.72
CA TRP A 102 -2.08 0.42 1.06
C TRP A 102 -3.33 -0.04 0.29
N TYR A 103 -3.92 -1.14 0.75
CA TYR A 103 -5.02 -1.82 0.05
C TYR A 103 -6.30 -0.99 -0.09
N SER A 104 -6.64 -0.17 0.91
CA SER A 104 -7.91 0.59 0.92
C SER A 104 -7.93 1.69 -0.14
N LEU A 105 -6.84 2.43 -0.31
CA LEU A 105 -6.69 3.42 -1.39
C LEU A 105 -6.53 2.74 -2.75
N SER A 106 -5.68 1.72 -2.82
CA SER A 106 -5.31 1.09 -4.10
C SER A 106 -6.49 0.42 -4.78
N GLY A 107 -7.36 -0.25 -4.00
CA GLY A 107 -8.54 -0.91 -4.54
C GLY A 107 -9.52 0.06 -5.21
N VAL A 108 -9.80 1.18 -4.54
CA VAL A 108 -10.71 2.21 -5.06
C VAL A 108 -10.08 2.89 -6.28
N LEU A 109 -8.86 3.41 -6.16
CA LEU A 109 -8.23 4.18 -7.23
C LEU A 109 -7.97 3.36 -8.51
N VAL A 110 -7.54 2.10 -8.37
CA VAL A 110 -7.39 1.21 -9.54
C VAL A 110 -8.75 0.79 -10.09
N GLY A 111 -9.73 0.58 -9.22
CA GLY A 111 -11.13 0.30 -9.59
C GLY A 111 -11.70 1.37 -10.51
N ASP A 112 -11.50 2.64 -10.17
CA ASP A 112 -11.99 3.78 -10.94
C ASP A 112 -11.24 3.97 -12.27
N LEU A 113 -9.93 3.72 -12.28
CA LEU A 113 -9.08 3.94 -13.46
C LEU A 113 -9.18 2.83 -14.51
N ILE A 114 -9.33 1.58 -14.07
CA ILE A 114 -9.17 0.39 -14.91
C ILE A 114 -10.44 -0.48 -14.90
N GLY A 115 -11.15 -0.54 -13.78
CA GLY A 115 -12.38 -1.31 -13.61
C GLY A 115 -12.40 -2.12 -12.31
N ALA A 116 -13.61 -2.50 -11.89
CA ALA A 116 -13.86 -3.15 -10.60
C ALA A 116 -13.06 -4.46 -10.38
N GLU A 117 -12.81 -5.24 -11.44
CA GLU A 117 -11.99 -6.44 -11.36
C GLU A 117 -10.54 -6.12 -10.98
N ALA A 118 -9.90 -5.19 -11.68
CA ALA A 118 -8.54 -4.75 -11.38
C ALA A 118 -8.45 -4.09 -10.00
N GLY A 119 -9.46 -3.31 -9.60
CA GLY A 119 -9.56 -2.75 -8.25
C GLY A 119 -9.64 -3.83 -7.16
N THR A 120 -10.40 -4.89 -7.39
CA THR A 120 -10.49 -6.04 -6.46
C THR A 120 -9.14 -6.75 -6.33
N ILE A 121 -8.43 -6.96 -7.45
CA ILE A 121 -7.09 -7.54 -7.45
C ILE A 121 -6.13 -6.63 -6.68
N ALA A 122 -6.15 -5.32 -6.92
CA ALA A 122 -5.31 -4.35 -6.22
C ALA A 122 -5.55 -4.35 -4.71
N PHE A 123 -6.82 -4.39 -4.28
CA PHE A 123 -7.16 -4.50 -2.87
C PHE A 123 -6.58 -5.78 -2.26
N LEU A 124 -6.88 -6.94 -2.86
CA LEU A 124 -6.46 -8.22 -2.31
C LEU A 124 -4.94 -8.42 -2.34
N SER A 125 -4.27 -8.04 -3.42
CA SER A 125 -2.82 -8.21 -3.54
C SER A 125 -2.07 -7.37 -2.51
N ASN A 126 -2.51 -6.13 -2.27
CA ASN A 126 -1.89 -5.26 -1.27
C ASN A 126 -2.22 -5.70 0.16
N LEU A 127 -3.43 -6.21 0.41
CA LEU A 127 -3.79 -6.82 1.70
C LEU A 127 -2.94 -8.07 1.97
N LEU A 128 -2.77 -8.93 0.97
CA LEU A 128 -1.92 -10.12 1.08
C LEU A 128 -0.46 -9.74 1.30
N ARG A 129 0.03 -8.68 0.63
CA ARG A 129 1.37 -8.14 0.89
C ARG A 129 1.53 -7.73 2.36
N GLU A 130 0.56 -7.04 2.95
CA GLU A 130 0.59 -6.68 4.37
C GLU A 130 0.68 -7.94 5.24
N ILE A 131 -0.22 -8.91 5.05
CA ILE A 131 -0.27 -10.16 5.83
C ILE A 131 1.05 -10.94 5.70
N LEU A 132 1.57 -11.08 4.49
CA LEU A 132 2.85 -11.75 4.24
C LEU A 132 4.01 -11.00 4.90
N SER A 133 3.97 -9.67 4.95
CA SER A 133 5.01 -8.87 5.61
C SER A 133 5.09 -9.21 7.10
N PHE A 134 3.95 -9.32 7.81
CA PHE A 134 3.95 -9.76 9.20
C PHE A 134 4.63 -11.11 9.41
N LEU A 135 4.41 -12.06 8.48
CA LEU A 135 4.99 -13.39 8.58
C LEU A 135 6.49 -13.40 8.23
N LEU A 136 6.88 -12.59 7.25
CA LEU A 136 8.23 -12.61 6.68
C LEU A 136 9.22 -11.72 7.42
N ILE A 137 8.80 -10.62 8.07
CA ILE A 137 9.70 -9.69 8.77
C ILE A 137 10.66 -10.41 9.74
N PRO A 138 10.21 -11.29 10.66
CA PRO A 138 11.11 -11.98 11.58
C PRO A 138 12.18 -12.83 10.85
N PHE A 139 11.78 -13.47 9.76
CA PHE A 139 12.66 -14.30 8.95
C PHE A 139 13.67 -13.44 8.17
N ILE A 140 13.21 -12.34 7.57
CA ILE A 140 14.02 -11.44 6.75
C ILE A 140 15.08 -10.75 7.61
N VAL A 141 14.69 -10.23 8.77
CA VAL A 141 15.64 -9.61 9.71
C VAL A 141 16.78 -10.57 10.05
N ARG A 142 16.47 -11.84 10.32
CA ARG A 142 17.46 -12.84 10.73
C ARG A 142 18.46 -13.21 9.63
N HIS A 143 18.04 -13.24 8.37
CA HIS A 143 18.85 -13.78 7.27
C HIS A 143 19.40 -12.72 6.31
N PHE A 144 18.70 -11.58 6.17
CA PHE A 144 19.04 -10.52 5.22
C PHE A 144 19.30 -9.16 5.89
N GLY A 145 19.03 -9.05 7.19
CA GLY A 145 19.34 -7.87 7.99
C GLY A 145 18.15 -6.92 8.15
N PRO A 146 18.19 -6.03 9.17
CA PRO A 146 17.02 -5.30 9.66
C PRO A 146 16.47 -4.27 8.66
N TYR A 147 17.34 -3.59 7.89
CA TYR A 147 16.90 -2.61 6.88
C TYR A 147 16.12 -3.26 5.72
N THR A 148 16.44 -4.51 5.37
CA THR A 148 15.75 -5.21 4.27
C THR A 148 14.30 -5.58 4.63
N ALA A 149 13.98 -5.70 5.92
CA ALA A 149 12.64 -6.00 6.40
C ALA A 149 11.64 -4.85 6.18
N ILE A 150 12.12 -3.63 5.89
CA ILE A 150 11.28 -2.49 5.50
C ILE A 150 10.64 -2.73 4.12
N ALA A 151 11.31 -3.46 3.24
CA ALA A 151 10.86 -3.67 1.86
C ALA A 151 9.50 -4.37 1.71
N PRO A 152 9.25 -5.54 2.33
CA PRO A 152 7.95 -6.18 2.26
C PRO A 152 6.84 -5.27 2.82
N ALA A 153 7.11 -4.58 3.94
CA ALA A 153 6.17 -3.67 4.59
C ALA A 153 5.74 -2.50 3.70
N GLY A 154 6.65 -1.87 2.94
CA GLY A 154 6.25 -0.78 2.03
C GLY A 154 5.58 0.39 2.76
N ALA A 155 4.40 0.81 2.29
CA ALA A 155 3.63 1.90 2.92
C ALA A 155 3.21 1.57 4.36
N THR A 156 2.89 0.30 4.65
CA THR A 156 2.39 -0.14 5.96
C THR A 156 3.46 -0.11 7.06
N SER A 157 4.70 0.24 6.71
CA SER A 157 5.86 0.29 7.61
C SER A 157 5.80 1.45 8.61
N GLU A 158 4.88 2.40 8.39
CA GLU A 158 4.60 3.50 9.33
C GLU A 158 3.56 3.17 10.40
N ASP A 159 2.68 2.18 10.19
CA ASP A 159 1.53 1.92 11.06
C ASP A 159 1.28 0.43 11.34
N THR A 160 0.68 -0.34 10.43
CA THR A 160 0.17 -1.68 10.73
C THR A 160 1.32 -2.65 10.96
N THR A 161 2.38 -2.57 10.16
CA THR A 161 3.57 -3.43 10.31
C THR A 161 4.65 -2.82 11.22
N LEU A 162 4.46 -1.58 11.70
CA LEU A 162 5.39 -0.92 12.63
C LEU A 162 5.67 -1.72 13.91
N PRO A 163 4.70 -2.38 14.58
CA PRO A 163 4.96 -3.21 15.76
C PRO A 163 5.94 -4.34 15.48
N MET A 164 5.96 -4.88 14.26
CA MET A 164 6.91 -5.92 13.86
C MET A 164 8.32 -5.34 13.72
N MET A 165 8.44 -4.14 13.17
CA MET A 165 9.72 -3.43 13.09
C MET A 165 10.26 -3.11 14.49
N ILE A 166 9.41 -2.61 15.40
CA ILE A 166 9.79 -2.36 16.80
C ILE A 166 10.25 -3.64 17.50
N LYS A 167 9.56 -4.75 17.28
CA LYS A 167 9.86 -6.01 17.97
C LYS A 167 11.13 -6.70 17.48
N TYR A 168 11.44 -6.59 16.18
CA TYR A 168 12.50 -7.37 15.55
C TYR A 168 13.72 -6.53 15.10
N THR A 169 13.66 -5.20 15.14
CA THR A 169 14.75 -4.32 14.68
C THR A 169 15.19 -3.30 15.75
N SER A 170 16.18 -2.47 15.44
CA SER A 170 16.68 -1.42 16.34
C SER A 170 15.88 -0.11 16.19
N GLU A 171 15.96 0.76 17.19
CA GLU A 171 15.27 2.06 17.20
C GLU A 171 15.58 2.91 15.94
N ASP A 172 16.84 2.92 15.49
CA ASP A 172 17.23 3.65 14.27
C ASP A 172 16.51 3.12 13.02
N VAL A 173 16.36 1.79 12.91
CA VAL A 173 15.66 1.15 11.78
C VAL A 173 14.17 1.44 11.86
N VAL A 174 13.59 1.49 13.06
CA VAL A 174 12.18 1.87 13.26
C VAL A 174 11.92 3.29 12.77
N VAL A 175 12.79 4.25 13.08
CA VAL A 175 12.65 5.64 12.57
C VAL A 175 12.69 5.66 11.05
N ILE A 176 13.60 4.91 10.44
CA ILE A 176 13.71 4.82 8.98
C ILE A 176 12.50 4.10 8.36
N SER A 177 11.95 3.09 9.03
CA SER A 177 10.71 2.41 8.64
C SER A 177 9.51 3.35 8.62
N VAL A 178 9.38 4.21 9.62
CA VAL A 178 8.30 5.21 9.65
C VAL A 178 8.47 6.21 8.50
N MET A 179 9.69 6.73 8.28
CA MET A 179 9.96 7.62 7.14
C MET A 179 9.64 6.95 5.80
N ASN A 180 10.02 5.68 5.64
CA ASN A 180 9.69 4.89 4.45
C ASN A 180 8.18 4.81 4.22
N GLY A 181 7.43 4.46 5.26
CA GLY A 181 5.98 4.31 5.15
C GLY A 181 5.31 5.61 4.73
N VAL A 182 5.66 6.72 5.38
CA VAL A 182 5.17 8.07 5.04
C VAL A 182 5.47 8.43 3.58
N ILE A 183 6.70 8.19 3.11
CA ILE A 183 7.10 8.49 1.73
C ILE A 183 6.34 7.60 0.74
N CYS A 184 6.27 6.30 1.00
CA CYS A 184 5.53 5.36 0.16
C CYS A 184 4.04 5.74 0.11
N SER A 185 3.39 5.98 1.25
CA SER A 185 1.99 6.40 1.34
C SER A 185 1.72 7.67 0.54
N ALA A 186 2.60 8.68 0.64
CA ALA A 186 2.49 9.90 -0.15
C ALA A 186 2.66 9.64 -1.66
N CYS A 187 3.49 8.67 -2.06
CA CYS A 187 3.73 8.34 -3.46
C CYS A 187 2.63 7.48 -4.09
N VAL A 188 1.94 6.60 -3.35
CA VAL A 188 0.97 5.62 -3.89
C VAL A 188 -0.04 6.22 -4.88
N PRO A 189 -0.77 7.32 -4.58
CA PRO A 189 -1.75 7.88 -5.52
C PRO A 189 -1.10 8.31 -6.84
N PHE A 190 0.09 8.91 -6.77
CA PHE A 190 0.84 9.35 -7.94
C PHE A 190 1.39 8.17 -8.74
N LEU A 191 1.92 7.14 -8.06
CA LEU A 191 2.48 5.95 -8.70
C LEU A 191 1.40 5.16 -9.45
N ILE A 192 0.23 4.96 -8.86
CA ILE A 192 -0.90 4.27 -9.51
C ILE A 192 -1.30 5.01 -10.79
N ASN A 193 -1.51 6.33 -10.69
CA ASN A 193 -1.96 7.12 -11.83
C ASN A 193 -0.88 7.22 -12.93
N LEU A 194 0.37 7.51 -12.54
CA LEU A 194 1.50 7.63 -13.46
C LEU A 194 1.78 6.31 -14.19
N SER A 195 1.80 5.18 -13.47
CA SER A 195 2.04 3.88 -14.08
C SER A 195 0.92 3.49 -15.05
N TYR A 196 -0.34 3.82 -14.75
CA TYR A 196 -1.43 3.60 -15.68
C TYR A 196 -1.25 4.42 -16.96
N GLN A 197 -0.94 5.72 -16.84
CA GLN A 197 -0.73 6.59 -17.99
C GLN A 197 0.49 6.20 -18.84
N LEU A 198 1.58 5.74 -18.22
CA LEU A 198 2.82 5.40 -18.91
C LEU A 198 2.68 4.19 -19.85
N PHE A 199 1.83 3.23 -19.49
CA PHE A 199 1.66 1.97 -20.21
C PHE A 199 0.34 1.88 -20.99
N ARG A 200 -0.45 2.96 -21.02
CA ARG A 200 -1.69 3.07 -21.79
C ARG A 200 -1.40 3.34 -23.27
#